data_AF-A0A495K6P1-F1
#
_entry.id   AF-A0A495K6P1-F1
#
_cell.length_a   1.000
_cell.length_b   1.000
_cell.length_c   1.000
_cell.angle_alpha   90.00
_cell.angle_beta   90.00
_cell.angle_gamma   90.00
#
_symmetry.space_group_name_H-M   'P 1'
#
loop_
_entity.id
_entity.type
_entity.pdbx_description
1 polymer ?
#
loop_
_entity_poly.entity_id
_entity_poly.type
_entity_poly.pdbx_seq_one_letter_code
_entity_poly.pdbx_strand_id
1 'polypeptide(L)'
;MTPQSAYFVLGMPDHARVGAGRDISQAQVFFDEDHAVASVDEHYELARSNTSEHVLAATEWFVLTALIGDGLGPAYGEHFLTYRTDDVLWAIAGGFTRPEEMTDWLPFIFAAEDLHDHWSPGGVEHGLVPSSAKRTDTMDLSRLWFAPVMSQRVFPVRAR
;
A
#
# COMPACT_ATOMS: atom_id res chain seq x y z
N MET A 1 4.63 -10.27 15.45
CA MET A 1 4.67 -8.88 16.01
C MET A 1 3.27 -8.46 16.40
N THR A 2 3.11 -7.67 17.47
CA THR A 2 1.82 -7.02 17.75
C THR A 2 1.51 -6.00 16.64
N PRO A 3 0.27 -5.92 16.15
CA PRO A 3 -0.14 -4.90 15.21
C PRO A 3 0.24 -3.49 15.65
N GLN A 4 0.81 -2.71 14.74
CA GLN A 4 1.13 -1.30 14.95
C GLN A 4 0.78 -0.46 13.72
N SER A 5 0.59 0.84 13.92
CA SER A 5 0.38 1.77 12.82
C SER A 5 1.66 1.94 12.02
N ALA A 6 1.50 1.96 10.70
CA ALA A 6 2.54 2.32 9.76
C ALA A 6 2.00 3.34 8.76
N TYR A 7 2.92 4.13 8.21
CA TYR A 7 2.61 5.26 7.35
C TYR A 7 3.44 5.21 6.08
N PHE A 8 2.87 5.71 4.98
CA PHE A 8 3.49 5.70 3.66
C PHE A 8 3.10 6.94 2.87
N VAL A 9 4.08 7.58 2.23
CA VAL A 9 3.84 8.73 1.37
C VAL A 9 3.63 8.24 -0.07
N LEU A 10 2.40 8.39 -0.57
CA LEU A 10 2.02 8.02 -1.91
C LEU A 10 1.93 9.27 -2.80
N GLY A 11 2.64 9.27 -3.91
CA GLY A 11 2.40 10.17 -5.02
C GLY A 11 1.57 9.45 -6.08
N MET A 12 0.34 9.91 -6.32
CA MET A 12 -0.59 9.31 -7.28
C MET A 12 -0.79 10.23 -8.49
N PRO A 13 -0.09 9.98 -9.62
CA PRO A 13 -0.33 10.70 -10.86
C PRO A 13 -1.72 10.42 -11.43
N ASP A 14 -2.36 11.45 -11.98
CA ASP A 14 -3.54 11.26 -12.82
C ASP A 14 -3.14 10.60 -14.16
N HIS A 15 -3.17 9.28 -14.18
CA HIS A 15 -2.81 8.47 -15.35
C HIS A 15 -3.68 8.73 -16.58
N ALA A 16 -4.91 9.26 -16.43
CA ALA A 16 -5.73 9.65 -17.57
C ALA A 16 -5.14 10.89 -18.26
N ARG A 17 -4.46 11.76 -17.51
CA ARG A 17 -3.82 12.98 -18.04
C ARG A 17 -2.40 12.74 -18.55
N VAL A 18 -1.62 11.93 -17.84
CA VAL A 18 -0.17 11.81 -18.09
C VAL A 18 0.26 10.44 -18.63
N GLY A 19 -0.71 9.53 -18.83
CA GLY A 19 -0.47 8.17 -19.28
C GLY A 19 0.06 7.26 -18.18
N ALA A 20 0.46 6.04 -18.55
CA ALA A 20 1.15 5.09 -17.68
C ALA A 20 2.59 5.58 -17.43
N GLY A 21 2.75 6.55 -16.53
CA GLY A 21 4.04 7.02 -16.04
C GLY A 21 4.67 6.05 -15.03
N ARG A 22 5.97 6.22 -14.77
CA ARG A 22 6.67 5.52 -13.68
C ARG A 22 6.02 5.88 -12.34
N ASP A 23 5.96 4.90 -11.43
CA ASP A 23 5.64 5.17 -10.03
C ASP A 23 6.66 6.19 -9.49
N ILE A 24 6.14 7.24 -8.87
CA ILE A 24 6.91 8.35 -8.29
C ILE A 24 7.07 8.19 -6.77
N SER A 25 6.37 7.22 -6.19
CA SER A 25 6.41 6.93 -4.75
C SER A 25 7.73 6.24 -4.41
N GLN A 26 8.22 6.49 -3.20
CA GLN A 26 9.37 5.77 -2.66
C GLN A 26 8.89 4.61 -1.82
N ALA A 27 9.62 3.49 -1.88
CA ALA A 27 9.36 2.33 -1.02
C ALA A 27 9.87 2.58 0.41
N GLN A 28 9.33 3.61 1.09
CA GLN A 28 9.70 3.97 2.45
C GLN A 28 8.48 3.85 3.38
N VAL A 29 8.63 3.03 4.41
CA VAL A 29 7.62 2.84 5.46
C VAL A 29 8.08 3.54 6.73
N PHE A 30 7.15 4.26 7.36
CA PHE A 30 7.36 4.96 8.62
C PHE A 30 6.50 4.32 9.72
N PHE A 31 6.98 4.33 10.96
CA PHE A 31 6.21 3.92 12.14
C PHE A 31 5.90 5.10 13.07
N ASP A 32 6.12 6.32 12.58
CA ASP A 32 5.85 7.58 13.24
C ASP A 32 5.17 8.51 12.24
N GLU A 33 4.02 9.07 12.63
CA GLU A 33 3.18 9.90 11.74
C GLU A 33 3.86 11.23 11.40
N ASP A 34 4.45 11.89 12.40
CA ASP A 34 5.08 13.20 12.25
C ASP A 34 6.26 13.10 11.28
N HIS A 35 7.05 12.03 11.34
CA HIS A 35 8.11 11.75 10.38
C HIS A 35 7.59 11.52 8.96
N ALA A 36 6.50 10.76 8.79
CA ALA A 36 5.90 10.53 7.47
C ALA A 36 5.36 11.83 6.86
N VAL A 37 4.74 12.69 7.68
CA VAL A 37 4.26 14.00 7.23
C VAL A 37 5.42 14.93 6.89
N ALA A 38 6.49 14.94 7.70
CA ALA A 38 7.67 15.75 7.45
C ALA A 38 8.44 15.33 6.19
N SER A 39 8.38 14.05 5.80
CA SER A 39 9.08 13.54 4.61
C SER A 39 8.38 13.85 3.29
N VAL A 40 7.16 14.42 3.29
CA VAL A 40 6.39 14.71 2.07
C VAL A 40 7.15 15.63 1.11
N ASP A 41 7.80 16.68 1.62
CA ASP A 41 8.60 17.60 0.79
C ASP A 41 9.83 16.89 0.20
N GLU A 42 10.45 15.98 0.95
CA GLU A 42 11.59 15.19 0.45
C GLU A 42 11.17 14.25 -0.68
N HIS A 43 10.03 13.57 -0.52
CA HIS A 43 9.48 12.68 -1.55
C HIS A 43 9.10 13.47 -2.80
N TYR A 44 8.52 14.66 -2.64
CA TYR A 44 8.22 15.56 -3.75
C TYR A 44 9.48 15.99 -4.50
N GLU A 45 10.54 16.36 -3.80
CA GLU A 45 11.81 16.76 -4.43
C GLU A 45 12.48 15.62 -5.18
N LEU A 46 12.45 14.41 -4.63
CA LEU A 46 12.97 13.23 -5.29
C LEU A 46 12.13 12.85 -6.51
N ALA A 47 10.80 12.96 -6.42
CA ALA A 47 9.93 12.79 -7.58
C ALA A 47 10.27 13.83 -8.66
N ARG A 48 10.49 15.10 -8.28
CA ARG A 48 10.89 16.18 -9.19
C ARG A 48 12.18 15.90 -9.95
N SER A 49 13.15 15.22 -9.34
CA SER A 49 14.40 14.84 -10.03
C SER A 49 14.23 13.64 -10.97
N ASN A 50 13.19 12.82 -10.76
CA ASN A 50 13.03 11.52 -11.42
C ASN A 50 11.86 11.48 -12.42
N THR A 51 11.05 12.54 -12.49
CA THR A 51 9.87 12.64 -13.36
C THR A 51 9.80 13.97 -14.11
N SER A 52 8.86 14.07 -15.05
CA SER A 52 8.61 15.33 -15.75
C SER A 52 7.75 16.28 -14.93
N GLU A 53 7.92 17.58 -15.13
CA GLU A 53 7.08 18.62 -14.50
C GLU A 53 5.59 18.40 -14.78
N HIS A 54 5.23 17.92 -15.97
CA HIS A 54 3.85 17.61 -16.34
C HIS A 54 3.23 16.50 -15.47
N VAL A 55 3.97 15.43 -15.20
CA VAL A 55 3.55 14.34 -14.30
C VAL A 55 3.43 14.85 -12.87
N LEU A 56 4.43 15.61 -12.40
CA LEU A 56 4.45 16.17 -11.06
C LEU A 56 3.27 17.11 -10.80
N ALA A 57 2.91 17.95 -11.77
CA ALA A 57 1.76 18.86 -11.69
C ALA A 57 0.39 18.14 -11.71
N ALA A 58 0.35 16.93 -12.27
CA ALA A 58 -0.85 16.09 -12.30
C ALA A 58 -0.90 15.08 -11.13
N THR A 59 0.02 15.17 -10.18
CA THR A 59 0.12 14.25 -9.05
C THR A 59 -0.62 14.77 -7.83
N GLU A 60 -1.44 13.91 -7.24
CA GLU A 60 -1.99 14.11 -5.90
C GLU A 60 -1.14 13.35 -4.86
N TRP A 61 -0.93 13.94 -3.70
CA TRP A 61 -0.07 13.37 -2.65
C TRP A 61 -0.91 12.95 -1.45
N PHE A 62 -0.59 11.80 -0.89
CA PHE A 62 -1.29 11.22 0.25
C PHE A 62 -0.31 10.68 1.28
N VAL A 63 -0.71 10.75 2.54
CA VAL A 63 -0.17 9.91 3.60
C VAL A 63 -1.19 8.80 3.84
N LEU A 64 -0.79 7.56 3.56
CA LEU A 64 -1.56 6.37 3.85
C LEU A 64 -1.23 5.90 5.26
N THR A 65 -2.23 5.38 5.97
CA THR A 65 -2.07 4.74 7.28
C THR A 65 -2.62 3.32 7.22
N ALA A 66 -1.85 2.35 7.71
CA ALA A 66 -2.25 0.97 7.83
C ALA A 66 -1.91 0.42 9.21
N LEU A 67 -2.64 -0.60 9.66
CA LEU A 67 -2.19 -1.49 10.71
C LEU A 67 -1.39 -2.62 10.08
N ILE A 68 -0.24 -2.91 10.67
CA ILE A 68 0.67 -3.92 10.17
C ILE A 68 1.17 -4.80 11.32
N GLY A 69 1.09 -6.12 11.15
CA GLY A 69 1.53 -7.12 12.12
C GLY A 69 0.67 -8.39 12.08
N ASP A 70 1.04 -9.40 12.87
CA ASP A 70 0.35 -10.69 12.84
C ASP A 70 -1.02 -10.62 13.53
N GLY A 71 -1.95 -11.45 13.04
CA GLY A 71 -3.25 -11.64 13.69
C GLY A 71 -4.19 -10.44 13.55
N LEU A 72 -4.05 -9.66 12.47
CA LEU A 72 -5.01 -8.61 12.17
C LEU A 72 -6.40 -9.20 11.91
N GLY A 73 -7.40 -8.56 12.49
CA GLY A 73 -8.78 -8.76 12.08
C GLY A 73 -9.12 -7.84 10.89
N PRO A 74 -10.05 -8.24 10.01
CA PRO A 74 -10.54 -7.35 8.97
C PRO A 74 -11.27 -6.16 9.62
N ALA A 75 -10.73 -4.96 9.48
CA ALA A 75 -11.29 -3.76 10.10
C ALA A 75 -12.61 -3.33 9.42
N TYR A 76 -12.63 -3.32 8.08
CA TYR A 76 -13.76 -2.94 7.22
C TYR A 76 -13.66 -3.66 5.86
N GLY A 77 -14.64 -3.55 4.97
CA GLY A 77 -14.52 -4.03 3.58
C GLY A 77 -14.61 -5.55 3.35
N GLU A 78 -14.78 -5.93 2.08
CA GLU A 78 -14.96 -7.31 1.64
C GLU A 78 -13.86 -7.77 0.68
N HIS A 79 -12.91 -6.91 0.31
CA HIS A 79 -11.88 -7.22 -0.67
C HIS A 79 -10.50 -7.39 -0.04
N PHE A 80 -9.78 -8.39 -0.51
CA PHE A 80 -8.50 -8.83 0.02
C PHE A 80 -7.50 -9.11 -1.11
N LEU A 81 -6.24 -8.77 -0.88
CA LEU A 81 -5.12 -9.31 -1.61
C LEU A 81 -4.85 -10.71 -1.06
N THR A 82 -4.71 -11.68 -1.97
CA THR A 82 -4.73 -13.10 -1.61
C THR A 82 -3.71 -13.91 -2.38
N TYR A 83 -3.25 -15.01 -1.78
CA TYR A 83 -2.62 -16.11 -2.50
C TYR A 83 -3.57 -17.29 -2.59
N ARG A 84 -3.49 -18.04 -3.69
CA ARG A 84 -4.17 -19.32 -3.84
C ARG A 84 -3.13 -20.43 -3.91
N THR A 85 -3.26 -21.41 -3.04
CA THR A 85 -2.52 -22.68 -3.08
C THR A 85 -3.53 -23.80 -3.19
N ASP A 86 -3.46 -24.65 -4.22
CA ASP A 86 -4.38 -25.78 -4.48
C ASP A 86 -5.85 -25.50 -4.10
N ASP A 87 -6.23 -25.74 -2.83
CA ASP A 87 -7.60 -25.62 -2.30
C ASP A 87 -7.84 -24.48 -1.30
N VAL A 88 -6.82 -23.69 -0.93
CA VAL A 88 -6.93 -22.63 0.08
C VAL A 88 -6.66 -21.25 -0.53
N LEU A 89 -7.56 -20.31 -0.21
CA LEU A 89 -7.43 -18.90 -0.54
C LEU A 89 -7.04 -18.14 0.73
N TRP A 90 -5.79 -17.68 0.80
CA TRP A 90 -5.22 -17.00 1.95
C TRP A 90 -5.29 -15.49 1.75
N ALA A 91 -5.91 -14.76 2.68
CA ALA A 91 -5.81 -13.30 2.72
C ALA A 91 -4.50 -12.87 3.38
N ILE A 92 -3.79 -11.93 2.75
CA ILE A 92 -2.51 -11.39 3.24
C ILE A 92 -2.60 -9.91 3.58
N ALA A 93 -3.36 -9.15 2.79
CA ALA A 93 -3.66 -7.75 3.01
C ALA A 93 -5.13 -7.52 2.67
N GLY A 94 -5.83 -6.67 3.40
CA GLY A 94 -7.22 -6.46 3.04
C GLY A 94 -8.08 -5.74 4.03
N GLY A 95 -9.37 -5.81 3.72
CA GLY A 95 -10.37 -4.93 4.27
C GLY A 95 -10.66 -3.71 3.40
N PHE A 96 -10.43 -3.86 2.09
CA PHE A 96 -10.79 -2.84 1.11
C PHE A 96 -12.28 -2.88 0.82
N THR A 97 -12.91 -1.73 0.60
CA THR A 97 -14.34 -1.68 0.28
C THR A 97 -14.59 -2.04 -1.18
N ARG A 98 -13.57 -1.83 -2.04
CA ARG A 98 -13.61 -2.08 -3.47
C ARG A 98 -12.29 -2.67 -3.99
N PRO A 99 -12.29 -3.45 -5.08
CA PRO A 99 -11.07 -3.98 -5.69
C PRO A 99 -10.11 -2.89 -6.16
N GLU A 100 -10.63 -1.77 -6.68
CA GLU A 100 -9.82 -0.71 -7.28
C GLU A 100 -8.95 -0.03 -6.23
N GLU A 101 -9.50 0.19 -5.02
CA GLU A 101 -8.76 0.75 -3.88
C GLU A 101 -7.50 -0.06 -3.59
N MET A 102 -7.53 -1.38 -3.73
CA MET A 102 -6.36 -2.22 -3.47
C MET A 102 -5.14 -1.82 -4.32
N THR A 103 -5.37 -1.37 -5.56
CA THR A 103 -4.31 -0.95 -6.49
C THR A 103 -3.52 0.23 -5.92
N ASP A 104 -4.21 1.20 -5.32
CA ASP A 104 -3.61 2.40 -4.74
C ASP A 104 -2.74 2.08 -3.51
N TRP A 105 -2.99 0.93 -2.87
CA TRP A 105 -2.28 0.49 -1.67
C TRP A 105 -1.16 -0.52 -1.97
N LEU A 106 -1.07 -1.06 -3.19
CA LEU A 106 -0.03 -2.02 -3.57
C LEU A 106 1.40 -1.51 -3.28
N PRO A 107 1.77 -0.24 -3.58
CA PRO A 107 3.11 0.25 -3.25
C PRO A 107 3.42 0.15 -1.75
N PHE A 108 2.45 0.44 -0.90
CA PHE A 108 2.62 0.37 0.55
C PHE A 108 2.68 -1.08 1.04
N ILE A 109 1.81 -1.96 0.53
CA ILE A 109 1.84 -3.39 0.86
C ILE A 109 3.22 -3.97 0.53
N PHE A 110 3.74 -3.74 -0.68
CA PHE A 110 5.04 -4.28 -1.08
C PHE A 110 6.21 -3.66 -0.31
N ALA A 111 6.20 -2.35 -0.07
CA ALA A 111 7.26 -1.71 0.74
C ALA A 111 7.29 -2.23 2.19
N ALA A 112 6.12 -2.55 2.76
CA ALA A 112 6.03 -3.14 4.09
C ALA A 112 6.45 -4.61 4.11
N GLU A 113 6.12 -5.37 3.06
CA GLU A 113 6.53 -6.76 2.90
C GLU A 113 8.06 -6.89 2.80
N ASP A 114 8.70 -6.02 2.01
CA ASP A 114 10.16 -5.97 1.84
C ASP A 114 10.90 -5.66 3.15
N LEU A 115 10.33 -4.79 4.00
CA LEU A 115 10.95 -4.40 5.27
C LEU A 115 11.01 -5.56 6.28
N HIS A 116 10.09 -6.52 6.17
CA HIS A 116 9.86 -7.52 7.20
C HIS A 116 10.19 -8.94 6.79
N ASP A 117 11.08 -9.12 5.80
CA ASP A 117 11.56 -10.42 5.32
C ASP A 117 10.43 -11.47 5.32
N HIS A 118 9.37 -11.16 4.56
CA HIS A 118 8.28 -12.08 4.22
C HIS A 118 7.28 -12.39 5.35
N TRP A 119 6.51 -11.37 5.76
CA TRP A 119 5.22 -11.60 6.44
C TRP A 119 4.22 -12.43 5.60
N SER A 120 4.49 -12.59 4.31
CA SER A 120 3.89 -13.59 3.44
C SER A 120 4.65 -14.92 3.56
N PRO A 121 4.23 -15.87 4.41
CA PRO A 121 5.01 -17.08 4.70
C PRO A 121 4.79 -18.15 3.62
N GLY A 122 4.77 -17.75 2.34
CA GLY A 122 4.56 -18.68 1.23
C GLY A 122 4.31 -18.06 -0.14
N GLY A 123 4.25 -16.73 -0.28
CA GLY A 123 4.01 -16.10 -1.57
C GLY A 123 5.21 -16.16 -2.52
N VAL A 124 6.34 -15.62 -2.06
CA VAL A 124 7.56 -15.49 -2.87
C VAL A 124 8.30 -16.83 -2.99
N GLU A 125 8.35 -17.63 -1.90
CA GLU A 125 9.06 -18.92 -1.89
C GLU A 125 8.41 -20.00 -2.77
N HIS A 126 7.14 -19.85 -3.14
CA HIS A 126 6.41 -20.84 -3.96
C HIS A 126 6.04 -20.34 -5.36
N GLY A 127 6.54 -19.17 -5.79
CA GLY A 127 6.21 -18.60 -7.11
C GLY A 127 4.74 -18.23 -7.26
N LEU A 128 4.05 -17.93 -6.15
CA LEU A 128 2.65 -17.54 -6.15
C LEU A 128 2.54 -16.06 -6.53
N VAL A 129 1.58 -15.75 -7.40
CA VAL A 129 1.24 -14.37 -7.75
C VAL A 129 0.03 -13.95 -6.91
N PRO A 130 0.12 -12.86 -6.14
CA PRO A 130 -1.02 -12.40 -5.38
C PRO A 130 -2.13 -11.90 -6.31
N SER A 131 -3.39 -12.08 -5.91
CA SER A 131 -4.57 -11.69 -6.67
C SER A 131 -5.64 -11.08 -5.76
N SER A 132 -6.52 -10.25 -6.31
CA SER A 132 -7.64 -9.68 -5.57
C SER A 132 -8.81 -10.65 -5.51
N ALA A 133 -9.42 -10.78 -4.33
CA ALA A 133 -10.62 -11.60 -4.14
C ALA A 133 -11.61 -10.92 -3.19
N LYS A 134 -12.90 -11.20 -3.41
CA LYS A 134 -13.96 -10.89 -2.45
C LYS A 134 -13.98 -11.96 -1.35
N ARG A 135 -14.33 -11.56 -0.12
CA ARG A 135 -14.46 -12.43 1.05
C ARG A 135 -15.39 -13.60 0.75
N THR A 136 -14.98 -14.79 1.17
CA THR A 136 -15.79 -16.01 1.16
C THR A 136 -15.65 -16.72 2.51
N ASP A 137 -16.58 -17.62 2.82
CA ASP A 137 -16.53 -18.42 4.05
C ASP A 137 -15.35 -19.40 4.09
N THR A 138 -14.76 -19.69 2.94
CA THR A 138 -13.62 -20.60 2.75
C THR A 138 -12.27 -19.88 2.75
N MET A 139 -12.25 -18.55 2.85
CA MET A 139 -11.03 -17.75 2.84
C MET A 139 -10.35 -17.85 4.21
N ASP A 140 -9.06 -18.18 4.20
CA ASP A 140 -8.24 -18.20 5.40
C ASP A 140 -7.69 -16.79 5.70
N LEU A 141 -8.08 -16.22 6.84
CA LEU A 141 -7.67 -14.89 7.29
C LEU A 141 -6.51 -14.93 8.28
N SER A 142 -6.02 -16.11 8.67
CA SER A 142 -4.95 -16.27 9.68
C SER A 142 -3.61 -15.64 9.26
N ARG A 143 -3.44 -15.38 7.96
CA ARG A 143 -2.24 -14.75 7.37
C ARG A 143 -2.41 -13.27 7.08
N LEU A 144 -3.51 -12.65 7.50
CA LEU A 144 -3.72 -11.22 7.31
C LEU A 144 -2.71 -10.44 8.17
N TRP A 145 -1.82 -9.69 7.51
CA TRP A 145 -0.78 -8.91 8.17
C TRP A 145 -0.81 -7.42 7.83
N PHE A 146 -1.65 -7.02 6.87
CA PHE A 146 -1.86 -5.62 6.49
C PHE A 146 -3.35 -5.27 6.45
N ALA A 147 -3.74 -4.19 7.13
CA ALA A 147 -5.10 -3.64 7.07
C ALA A 147 -5.05 -2.12 6.81
N PRO A 148 -5.69 -1.62 5.73
CA PRO A 148 -5.77 -0.18 5.47
C PRO A 148 -6.62 0.50 6.55
N VAL A 149 -6.21 1.69 6.96
CA VAL A 149 -6.94 2.50 7.95
C VAL A 149 -7.47 3.77 7.31
N MET A 150 -6.58 4.57 6.71
CA MET A 150 -6.93 5.89 6.18
C MET A 150 -6.01 6.30 5.04
N SER A 151 -6.56 7.07 4.09
CA SER A 151 -5.79 7.81 3.09
C SER A 151 -6.07 9.31 3.28
N GLN A 152 -5.04 10.06 3.65
CA GLN A 152 -5.15 11.50 3.88
C GLN A 152 -4.40 12.26 2.79
N ARG A 153 -5.11 13.13 2.08
CA ARG A 153 -4.48 14.03 1.11
C ARG A 153 -3.58 15.05 1.80
N VAL A 154 -2.37 15.24 1.28
CA VAL A 154 -1.38 16.19 1.76
C VAL A 154 -0.89 17.08 0.61
N PHE A 155 -0.23 18.19 0.97
CA PHE A 155 0.26 19.17 0.01
C PHE A 155 1.73 19.47 0.31
N PRO A 156 2.66 19.09 -0.58
CA PRO A 156 4.05 19.52 -0.46
C PRO A 156 4.12 21.05 -0.42
N VAL A 157 4.86 21.60 0.54
CA VAL A 157 5.03 23.05 0.70
C VAL A 157 5.80 23.61 -0.49
N ARG A 158 6.76 22.84 -1.01
CA ARG A 158 7.61 23.21 -2.16
C ARG A 158 6.92 23.12 -3.52
N ALA A 159 5.68 22.64 -3.56
CA ALA A 159 4.84 22.67 -4.76
C ALA A 159 4.07 23.99 -4.94
N ARG A 160 4.21 24.94 -4.00
CA ARG A 160 3.53 26.25 -4.01
C ARG A 160 4.37 27.36 -4.62
#